data_AF-A0A3N6LK69-F1
#
_entry.id   AF-A0A3N6LK69-F1
#
_cell.length_a   1.000
_cell.length_b   1.000
_cell.length_c   1.000
_cell.angle_alpha   90.00
_cell.angle_beta   90.00
_cell.angle_gamma   90.00
#
_symmetry.space_group_name_H-M   'P 1'
#
loop_
_entity.id
_entity.type
_entity.pdbx_description
1 polymer ?
#
loop_
_entity_poly.entity_id
_entity_poly.type
_entity_poly.pdbx_seq_one_letter_code
_entity_poly.pdbx_strand_id
1 'polypeptide(L)'
;MPYADLHVHTTRSDGCLELAAVPDVARRAGVSVVAITDHDRVQPFDKPRIVRDGITIVHGIELRVECDTGLRVDLLGYGIDPTDELVAMTDRIQTNRIERGQEIVDCVEDETGVDLGVTVTGGFGRPHIARAVDDHPELVENYREAFDDLIGADCPCFVPRAVPSFERGRAVLTAAADIVSLAHPLRYRDPERALGLASELDAVERWYPYDRDVDRRLVERTIDRYDLLATGGTDAHGDRLGVAGLSKSQYDRLELTDH
;
A
#
# COMPACT_ATOMS: atom_id res chain seq x y z
N MET A 1 -9.64 17.75 12.71
CA MET A 1 -9.64 16.38 12.17
C MET A 1 -9.75 16.49 10.66
N PRO A 2 -9.06 15.64 9.91
CA PRO A 2 -9.16 15.61 8.45
C PRO A 2 -10.59 15.26 8.03
N TYR A 3 -10.99 15.78 6.87
CA TYR A 3 -12.25 15.47 6.21
C TYR A 3 -12.15 14.17 5.41
N ALA A 4 -10.99 13.91 4.79
CA ALA A 4 -10.72 12.73 3.97
C ALA A 4 -9.43 12.04 4.41
N ASP A 5 -9.46 10.71 4.49
CA ASP A 5 -8.30 9.84 4.70
C ASP A 5 -8.12 8.96 3.47
N LEU A 6 -7.13 9.27 2.63
CA LEU A 6 -6.99 8.66 1.31
C LEU A 6 -5.98 7.52 1.28
N HIS A 7 -5.62 6.93 2.42
CA HIS A 7 -4.66 5.84 2.44
C HIS A 7 -5.00 4.86 3.57
N VAL A 8 -5.79 3.84 3.24
CA VAL A 8 -6.34 2.89 4.20
C VAL A 8 -6.32 1.47 3.63
N HIS A 9 -5.83 0.54 4.45
CA HIS A 9 -5.73 -0.89 4.15
C HIS A 9 -6.80 -1.67 4.90
N THR A 10 -7.25 -2.76 4.28
CA THR A 10 -8.28 -3.66 4.80
C THR A 10 -7.72 -5.07 4.92
N THR A 11 -8.56 -6.02 5.34
CA THR A 11 -8.23 -7.45 5.35
C THR A 11 -8.01 -8.04 3.95
N ARG A 12 -8.18 -7.24 2.88
CA ARG A 12 -7.86 -7.67 1.52
C ARG A 12 -6.36 -7.65 1.23
N SER A 13 -5.56 -6.78 1.86
CA SER A 13 -4.09 -6.89 1.87
C SER A 13 -3.55 -7.35 3.22
N ASP A 14 -3.20 -6.41 4.08
CA ASP A 14 -2.44 -6.56 5.33
C ASP A 14 -2.98 -5.67 6.44
N GLY A 15 -4.12 -4.99 6.21
CA GLY A 15 -4.90 -4.37 7.28
C GLY A 15 -5.71 -5.41 8.07
N CYS A 16 -6.23 -4.99 9.22
CA CYS A 16 -7.15 -5.80 10.03
C CYS A 16 -8.60 -5.34 9.97
N LEU A 17 -8.89 -4.30 9.18
CA LEU A 17 -10.23 -3.75 9.03
C LEU A 17 -10.99 -4.45 7.90
N GLU A 18 -12.12 -5.06 8.21
CA GLU A 18 -13.01 -5.61 7.18
C GLU A 18 -13.56 -4.50 6.28
N LEU A 19 -13.65 -4.77 4.97
CA LEU A 19 -14.16 -3.81 3.97
C LEU A 19 -15.54 -3.23 4.36
N ALA A 20 -16.41 -4.08 4.91
CA ALA A 20 -17.75 -3.69 5.36
C ALA A 20 -17.76 -2.82 6.62
N ALA A 21 -16.68 -2.85 7.42
CA ALA A 21 -16.57 -2.08 8.66
C ALA A 21 -15.99 -0.67 8.45
N VAL A 22 -15.44 -0.37 7.27
CA VAL A 22 -14.83 0.93 6.94
C VAL A 22 -15.78 2.12 7.21
N PRO A 23 -17.07 2.12 6.80
CA PRO A 23 -17.98 3.24 7.09
C PRO A 23 -18.13 3.53 8.59
N ASP A 24 -18.25 2.48 9.40
CA ASP A 24 -18.43 2.62 10.85
C ASP A 24 -17.17 3.19 11.52
N VAL A 25 -15.99 2.73 11.10
CA VAL A 25 -14.71 3.26 11.59
C VAL A 25 -14.54 4.73 11.18
N ALA A 26 -14.81 5.05 9.91
CA ALA A 26 -14.71 6.42 9.41
C ALA A 26 -15.62 7.40 10.17
N ARG A 27 -16.87 7.00 10.44
CA ARG A 27 -17.81 7.80 11.26
C ARG A 27 -17.28 8.01 12.68
N ARG A 28 -16.72 6.99 13.33
CA ARG A 28 -16.10 7.12 14.66
C ARG A 28 -14.87 8.04 14.65
N ALA A 29 -14.08 8.01 13.58
CA ALA A 29 -12.92 8.86 13.38
C ALA A 29 -13.28 10.30 12.97
N GLY A 30 -14.55 10.58 12.64
CA GLY A 30 -15.02 11.89 12.19
C GLY A 30 -14.58 12.26 10.77
N VAL A 31 -14.25 11.24 9.94
CA VAL A 31 -13.85 11.39 8.54
C VAL A 31 -15.06 11.14 7.64
N SER A 32 -15.23 11.94 6.59
CA SER A 32 -16.36 11.83 5.64
C SER A 32 -16.01 11.08 4.36
N VAL A 33 -14.71 10.98 4.02
CA VAL A 33 -14.23 10.28 2.83
C VAL A 33 -13.07 9.35 3.18
N VAL A 34 -13.12 8.11 2.71
CA VAL A 34 -12.02 7.14 2.84
C VAL A 34 -11.66 6.59 1.47
N ALA A 35 -10.37 6.57 1.11
CA ALA A 35 -9.91 5.74 -0.02
C ALA A 35 -9.37 4.42 0.52
N ILE A 36 -9.84 3.32 -0.08
CA ILE A 36 -9.33 1.99 0.25
C ILE A 36 -8.28 1.64 -0.78
N THR A 37 -7.05 1.44 -0.32
CA THR A 37 -5.84 1.37 -1.14
C THR A 37 -5.03 0.12 -0.83
N ASP A 38 -5.69 -1.03 -0.64
CA ASP A 38 -5.00 -2.29 -0.35
C ASP A 38 -3.86 -2.57 -1.34
N HIS A 39 -2.78 -3.14 -0.82
CA HIS A 39 -1.59 -3.48 -1.62
C HIS A 39 -1.91 -4.42 -2.79
N ASP A 40 -1.66 -3.91 -3.99
CA ASP A 40 -1.69 -4.63 -5.26
C ASP A 40 -3.01 -5.38 -5.51
N ARG A 41 -4.12 -4.81 -5.04
CA ARG A 41 -5.47 -5.38 -5.20
C ARG A 41 -6.49 -4.33 -5.60
N VAL A 42 -7.26 -4.66 -6.61
CA VAL A 42 -8.46 -3.92 -6.98
C VAL A 42 -9.60 -4.29 -6.01
N GLN A 43 -10.34 -3.28 -5.56
CA GLN A 43 -11.51 -3.46 -4.71
C GLN A 43 -12.73 -3.96 -5.49
N PRO A 44 -13.63 -4.73 -4.85
CA PRO A 44 -14.83 -5.27 -5.48
C PRO A 44 -15.92 -4.18 -5.51
N PHE A 45 -15.60 -3.04 -6.12
CA PHE A 45 -16.51 -1.92 -6.34
C PHE A 45 -16.78 -1.78 -7.83
N ASP A 46 -18.04 -1.49 -8.16
CA ASP A 46 -18.49 -1.30 -9.54
C ASP A 46 -18.31 0.15 -10.02
N LYS A 47 -17.81 1.03 -9.15
CA LYS A 47 -17.68 2.47 -9.42
C LYS A 47 -16.39 3.02 -8.78
N PRO A 48 -15.79 4.06 -9.39
CA PRO A 48 -14.67 4.82 -8.81
C PRO A 48 -14.93 5.34 -7.40
N ARG A 49 -16.22 5.55 -7.08
CA ARG A 49 -16.67 6.04 -5.78
C ARG A 49 -18.05 5.50 -5.43
N ILE A 50 -18.24 5.16 -4.16
CA ILE A 50 -19.53 4.73 -3.63
C ILE A 50 -19.82 5.47 -2.32
N VAL A 51 -21.10 5.57 -1.95
CA VAL A 51 -21.49 6.08 -0.63
C VAL A 51 -22.09 4.92 0.17
N ARG A 52 -21.52 4.65 1.35
CA ARG A 52 -22.06 3.67 2.30
C ARG A 52 -22.26 4.34 3.65
N ASP A 53 -23.50 4.32 4.13
CA ASP A 53 -23.89 4.90 5.41
C ASP A 53 -23.40 6.34 5.64
N GLY A 54 -23.49 7.17 4.60
CA GLY A 54 -23.08 8.58 4.63
C GLY A 54 -21.56 8.81 4.54
N ILE A 55 -20.75 7.75 4.39
CA ILE A 55 -19.32 7.84 4.11
C ILE A 55 -19.08 7.61 2.63
N THR A 56 -18.34 8.53 2.02
CA THR A 56 -17.83 8.37 0.67
C THR A 56 -16.62 7.44 0.71
N ILE A 57 -16.69 6.35 -0.03
CA ILE A 57 -15.58 5.42 -0.23
C ILE A 57 -15.05 5.63 -1.65
N VAL A 58 -13.78 5.98 -1.77
CA VAL A 58 -13.05 6.07 -3.03
C VAL A 58 -12.42 4.70 -3.31
N HIS A 59 -12.65 4.20 -4.51
CA HIS A 59 -11.98 3.01 -5.03
C HIS A 59 -10.53 3.36 -5.31
N GLY A 60 -9.62 2.79 -4.54
CA GLY A 60 -8.20 2.98 -4.74
C GLY A 60 -7.41 1.67 -4.76
N ILE A 61 -6.10 1.82 -4.90
CA ILE A 61 -5.10 0.75 -4.88
C ILE A 61 -3.76 1.36 -4.47
N GLU A 62 -2.94 0.63 -3.72
CA GLU A 62 -1.52 0.92 -3.57
C GLU A 62 -0.71 -0.12 -4.35
N LEU A 63 -0.14 0.27 -5.49
CA LEU A 63 0.63 -0.61 -6.36
C LEU A 63 2.12 -0.42 -6.10
N ARG A 64 2.81 -1.50 -5.74
CA ARG A 64 4.27 -1.47 -5.64
C ARG A 64 4.91 -1.56 -7.03
N VAL A 65 5.87 -0.69 -7.30
CA VAL A 65 6.62 -0.64 -8.55
C VAL A 65 8.13 -0.58 -8.29
N GLU A 66 8.92 -0.96 -9.29
CA GLU A 66 10.38 -0.91 -9.24
C GLU A 66 10.95 -0.14 -10.43
N CYS A 67 11.86 0.80 -10.18
CA CYS A 67 12.63 1.46 -11.22
C CYS A 67 13.80 0.55 -11.65
N ASP A 68 14.30 0.74 -12.88
CA ASP A 68 15.50 0.05 -13.39
C ASP A 68 16.73 0.15 -12.48
N THR A 69 16.74 1.16 -11.62
CA THR A 69 17.80 1.39 -10.66
C THR A 69 17.67 0.59 -9.36
N GLY A 70 16.67 -0.30 -9.26
CA GLY A 70 16.33 -1.07 -8.06
C GLY A 70 15.60 -0.28 -6.97
N LEU A 71 15.21 0.98 -7.23
CA LEU A 71 14.40 1.75 -6.28
C LEU A 71 12.96 1.25 -6.35
N ARG A 72 12.43 0.77 -5.22
CA ARG A 72 11.03 0.35 -5.10
C ARG A 72 10.22 1.44 -4.41
N VAL A 73 9.13 1.86 -5.04
CA VAL A 73 8.17 2.83 -4.51
C VAL A 73 6.75 2.29 -4.65
N ASP A 74 5.82 2.94 -3.99
CA ASP A 74 4.40 2.60 -4.01
C ASP A 74 3.64 3.76 -4.65
N LEU A 75 2.76 3.41 -5.59
CA LEU A 75 1.89 4.34 -6.29
C LEU A 75 0.46 4.13 -5.81
N LEU A 76 -0.18 5.21 -5.37
CA LEU A 76 -1.60 5.21 -5.03
C LEU A 76 -2.40 5.60 -6.27
N GLY A 77 -3.34 4.73 -6.66
CA GLY A 77 -4.37 5.07 -7.64
C GLY A 77 -5.68 5.42 -6.93
N TYR A 78 -6.35 6.49 -7.36
CA TYR A 78 -7.64 6.92 -6.83
C TYR A 78 -8.69 7.02 -7.91
N GLY A 79 -9.94 6.69 -7.58
CA GLY A 79 -11.04 6.72 -8.54
C GLY A 79 -10.86 5.62 -9.58
N ILE A 80 -10.63 4.38 -9.14
CA ILE A 80 -10.33 3.27 -10.04
C ILE A 80 -11.57 2.86 -10.85
N ASP A 81 -11.44 2.85 -12.18
CA ASP A 81 -12.29 2.13 -13.13
C ASP A 81 -11.46 0.95 -13.71
N PRO A 82 -11.65 -0.28 -13.19
CA PRO A 82 -10.74 -1.39 -13.48
C PRO A 82 -10.66 -1.75 -14.98
N THR A 83 -9.46 -1.66 -15.53
CA THR A 83 -9.17 -2.20 -16.87
C THR A 83 -8.75 -3.66 -16.80
N ASP A 84 -8.95 -4.42 -17.88
CA ASP A 84 -8.46 -5.81 -18.01
C ASP A 84 -6.96 -5.91 -17.71
N GLU A 85 -6.21 -4.86 -18.08
CA GLU A 85 -4.77 -4.79 -17.90
C GLU A 85 -4.37 -4.60 -16.43
N LEU A 86 -5.07 -3.73 -15.69
CA LEU A 86 -4.87 -3.56 -14.25
C LEU A 86 -5.24 -4.85 -13.50
N VAL A 87 -6.39 -5.45 -13.83
CA VAL A 87 -6.84 -6.71 -13.21
C VAL A 87 -5.80 -7.80 -13.44
N ALA A 88 -5.40 -8.04 -14.70
CA ALA A 88 -4.39 -9.05 -15.03
C ALA A 88 -3.02 -8.78 -14.37
N MET A 89 -2.61 -7.52 -14.23
CA MET A 89 -1.39 -7.16 -13.51
C MET A 89 -1.49 -7.52 -12.03
N THR A 90 -2.58 -7.12 -11.36
CA THR A 90 -2.77 -7.43 -9.94
C THR A 90 -2.88 -8.94 -9.69
N ASP A 91 -3.57 -9.68 -10.56
CA ASP A 91 -3.67 -11.15 -10.46
C ASP A 91 -2.31 -11.84 -10.58
N ARG A 92 -1.43 -11.38 -11.47
CA ARG A 92 -0.05 -11.87 -11.57
C ARG A 92 0.75 -11.57 -10.31
N ILE A 93 0.61 -10.37 -9.76
CA ILE A 93 1.29 -9.98 -8.52
C ILE A 93 0.81 -10.84 -7.34
N GLN A 94 -0.50 -11.11 -7.26
CA GLN A 94 -1.05 -11.96 -6.18
C GLN A 94 -0.63 -13.42 -6.34
N THR A 95 -0.61 -13.95 -7.56
CA THR A 95 -0.07 -15.29 -7.86
C THR A 95 1.39 -15.39 -7.45
N ASN A 96 2.23 -14.44 -7.86
CA ASN A 96 3.64 -14.41 -7.47
C ASN A 96 3.81 -14.32 -5.95
N ARG A 97 2.92 -13.61 -5.24
CA ARG A 97 2.99 -13.50 -3.77
C ARG A 97 2.75 -14.85 -3.08
N ILE A 98 1.87 -15.68 -3.63
CA ILE A 98 1.62 -17.04 -3.14
C ILE A 98 2.81 -17.95 -3.46
N GLU A 99 3.25 -17.99 -4.72
CA GLU A 99 4.38 -18.82 -5.16
C GLU A 99 5.65 -18.50 -4.36
N ARG A 100 5.98 -17.21 -4.25
CA ARG A 100 7.09 -16.73 -3.43
C ARG A 100 6.90 -17.04 -1.95
N GLY A 101 5.67 -16.92 -1.44
CA GLY A 101 5.37 -17.22 -0.05
C GLY A 101 5.69 -18.67 0.27
N GLN A 102 5.32 -19.59 -0.63
CA GLN A 102 5.63 -21.01 -0.54
C GLN A 102 7.14 -21.25 -0.62
N GLU A 103 7.83 -20.65 -1.59
CA GLU A 103 9.29 -20.80 -1.72
C GLU A 103 10.07 -20.35 -0.47
N ILE A 104 9.60 -19.29 0.21
CA ILE A 104 10.23 -18.85 1.46
C ILE A 104 9.91 -19.79 2.61
N VAL A 105 8.67 -20.29 2.70
CA VAL A 105 8.30 -21.29 3.71
C VAL A 105 9.14 -22.54 3.51
N ASP A 106 9.15 -23.11 2.31
CA ASP A 106 9.94 -24.30 1.98
C ASP A 106 11.43 -24.12 2.36
N CYS A 107 12.01 -22.96 2.03
CA CYS A 107 13.39 -22.66 2.44
C CYS A 107 13.57 -22.59 3.96
N VAL A 108 12.66 -21.94 4.69
CA VAL A 108 12.75 -21.85 6.15
C VAL A 108 12.60 -23.23 6.79
N GLU A 109 11.69 -24.06 6.29
CA GLU A 109 11.50 -25.43 6.77
C GLU A 109 12.75 -26.30 6.47
N ASP A 110 13.38 -26.12 5.31
CA ASP A 110 14.64 -26.79 4.95
C ASP A 110 15.82 -26.35 5.84
N GLU A 111 15.96 -25.04 6.11
CA GLU A 111 17.05 -24.48 6.93
C GLU A 111 16.90 -24.85 8.41
N THR A 112 15.67 -24.90 8.92
CA THR A 112 15.39 -25.17 10.35
C THR A 112 15.09 -26.64 10.65
N GLY A 113 14.67 -27.42 9.65
CA GLY A 113 14.19 -28.78 9.80
C GLY A 113 12.81 -28.90 10.46
N VAL A 114 12.05 -27.81 10.53
CA VAL A 114 10.75 -27.71 11.21
C VAL A 114 9.65 -27.35 10.20
N ASP A 115 8.55 -28.08 10.21
CA ASP A 115 7.32 -27.74 9.46
C ASP A 115 6.59 -26.60 10.20
N LEU A 116 6.43 -25.45 9.54
CA LEU A 116 5.79 -24.27 10.12
C LEU A 116 4.27 -24.41 10.22
N GLY A 117 3.67 -25.38 9.52
CA GLY A 117 2.22 -25.63 9.53
C GLY A 117 1.40 -24.48 8.96
N VAL A 118 2.01 -23.63 8.12
CA VAL A 118 1.36 -22.44 7.55
C VAL A 118 0.76 -22.72 6.19
N THR A 119 -0.45 -22.22 5.95
CA THR A 119 -1.04 -22.22 4.62
C THR A 119 -0.81 -20.87 3.95
N VAL A 120 -0.10 -20.89 2.82
CA VAL A 120 0.15 -19.69 2.03
C VAL A 120 -1.07 -19.36 1.16
N THR A 121 -1.71 -18.23 1.46
CA THR A 121 -2.89 -17.73 0.71
C THR A 121 -2.71 -16.28 0.26
N GLY A 122 -3.71 -15.71 -0.41
CA GLY A 122 -3.75 -14.26 -0.66
C GLY A 122 -3.61 -13.48 0.65
N GLY A 123 -2.81 -12.40 0.66
CA GLY A 123 -2.49 -11.68 1.90
C GLY A 123 -1.29 -12.24 2.67
N PHE A 124 -0.80 -13.45 2.34
CA PHE A 124 0.41 -14.03 2.96
C PHE A 124 1.72 -13.36 2.52
N GLY A 125 2.66 -13.20 3.45
CA GLY A 125 3.94 -12.52 3.21
C GLY A 125 4.90 -12.71 4.38
N ARG A 126 6.12 -12.15 4.29
CA ARG A 126 7.17 -12.34 5.31
C ARG A 126 6.75 -12.07 6.76
N PRO A 127 5.92 -11.05 7.08
CA PRO A 127 5.40 -10.89 8.46
C PRO A 127 4.65 -12.11 8.99
N HIS A 128 3.92 -12.84 8.13
CA HIS A 128 3.22 -14.06 8.52
C HIS A 128 4.18 -15.20 8.80
N ILE A 129 5.26 -15.31 8.01
CA ILE A 129 6.33 -16.31 8.21
C ILE A 129 7.08 -16.02 9.50
N ALA A 130 7.48 -14.76 9.74
CA ALA A 130 8.15 -14.36 10.97
C ALA A 130 7.30 -14.62 12.21
N ARG A 131 5.98 -14.42 12.12
CA ARG A 131 5.05 -14.77 13.21
C ARG A 131 4.93 -16.27 13.40
N ALA A 132 4.88 -17.05 12.32
CA ALA A 132 4.86 -18.50 12.42
C ALA A 132 6.14 -19.05 13.06
N VAL A 133 7.30 -18.48 12.74
CA VAL A 133 8.58 -18.80 13.38
C VAL A 133 8.55 -18.48 14.88
N ASP A 134 8.15 -17.25 15.24
CA ASP A 134 8.05 -16.76 16.63
C ASP A 134 7.08 -17.57 17.49
N ASP A 135 5.96 -18.01 16.90
CA ASP A 135 4.92 -18.80 17.57
C ASP A 135 5.25 -20.30 17.64
N HIS A 136 6.28 -20.80 16.92
CA HIS A 136 6.58 -22.22 16.85
C HIS A 136 7.39 -22.71 18.05
N PRO A 137 6.94 -23.74 18.80
CA PRO A 137 7.56 -24.15 20.07
C PRO A 137 8.96 -24.77 19.92
N GLU A 138 9.33 -25.20 18.72
CA GLU A 138 10.64 -25.83 18.41
C GLU A 138 11.67 -24.84 17.88
N LEU A 139 11.27 -23.62 17.53
CA LEU A 139 12.16 -22.57 17.04
C LEU A 139 12.51 -21.62 18.19
N VAL A 140 13.74 -21.10 18.15
CA VAL A 140 14.24 -20.18 19.20
C VAL A 140 14.19 -18.73 18.74
N GLU A 141 14.15 -18.53 17.44
CA GLU A 141 14.10 -17.25 16.77
C GLU A 141 12.78 -16.54 17.09
N ASN A 142 12.87 -15.32 17.60
CA ASN A 142 11.70 -14.47 17.71
C ASN A 142 11.35 -13.79 16.37
N TYR A 143 10.21 -13.11 16.31
CA TYR A 143 9.73 -12.41 15.11
C TYR A 143 10.82 -11.55 14.43
N ARG A 144 11.64 -10.85 15.23
CA ARG A 144 12.71 -9.99 14.69
C ARG A 144 13.89 -10.80 14.19
N GLU A 145 14.31 -11.82 14.94
CA GLU A 145 15.41 -12.72 14.55
C GLU A 145 15.07 -13.47 13.25
N ALA A 146 13.80 -13.87 13.05
CA ALA A 146 13.37 -14.42 11.78
C ALA A 146 13.69 -13.49 10.59
N PHE A 147 13.47 -12.16 10.75
CA PHE A 147 13.83 -11.17 9.74
C PHE A 147 15.34 -10.94 9.63
N ASP A 148 16.07 -10.99 10.72
CA ASP A 148 17.50 -10.69 10.74
C ASP A 148 18.33 -11.87 10.20
N ASP A 149 17.86 -13.12 10.39
CA ASP A 149 18.66 -14.33 10.13
C ASP A 149 18.12 -15.21 8.99
N LEU A 150 16.80 -15.22 8.71
CA LEU A 150 16.21 -16.15 7.73
C LEU A 150 15.62 -15.47 6.50
N ILE A 151 14.76 -14.46 6.67
CA ILE A 151 13.90 -13.95 5.57
C ILE A 151 14.14 -12.47 5.20
N GLY A 152 15.09 -11.81 5.84
CA GLY A 152 15.54 -10.44 5.52
C GLY A 152 16.19 -10.34 4.14
N ALA A 153 16.37 -9.13 3.60
CA ALA A 153 16.80 -8.95 2.21
C ALA A 153 18.16 -9.59 1.86
N ASP A 154 19.02 -9.80 2.86
CA ASP A 154 20.35 -10.40 2.74
C ASP A 154 20.43 -11.81 3.36
N CYS A 155 19.28 -12.40 3.70
CA CYS A 155 19.16 -13.67 4.41
C CYS A 155 18.91 -14.85 3.44
N PRO A 156 19.22 -16.10 3.83
CA PRO A 156 19.20 -17.27 2.94
C PRO A 156 17.83 -17.52 2.28
N CYS A 157 16.73 -17.30 2.99
CA CYS A 157 15.38 -17.55 2.49
C CYS A 157 14.74 -16.32 1.89
N PHE A 158 15.53 -15.34 1.45
CA PHE A 158 14.98 -14.19 0.74
C PHE A 158 14.75 -14.47 -0.73
N VAL A 159 13.47 -14.54 -1.08
CA VAL A 159 13.04 -14.47 -2.47
C VAL A 159 12.58 -13.04 -2.77
N PRO A 160 13.06 -12.38 -3.85
CA PRO A 160 12.58 -11.07 -4.22
C PRO A 160 11.14 -11.13 -4.76
N ARG A 161 10.32 -10.17 -4.37
CA ARG A 161 8.97 -10.01 -4.96
C ARG A 161 9.09 -9.51 -6.40
N ALA A 162 8.39 -10.15 -7.33
CA ALA A 162 8.22 -9.64 -8.68
C ALA A 162 7.16 -8.52 -8.66
N VAL A 163 7.57 -7.33 -9.08
CA VAL A 163 6.73 -6.14 -9.17
C VAL A 163 6.88 -5.53 -10.56
N PRO A 164 5.86 -4.83 -11.10
CA PRO A 164 5.98 -4.16 -12.39
C PRO A 164 7.05 -3.06 -12.36
N SER A 165 7.59 -2.72 -13.53
CA SER A 165 8.44 -1.53 -13.64
C SER A 165 7.64 -0.27 -13.30
N PHE A 166 8.32 0.80 -12.87
CA PHE A 166 7.69 2.09 -12.60
C PHE A 166 6.87 2.58 -13.80
N GLU A 167 7.45 2.58 -15.00
CA GLU A 167 6.81 3.04 -16.23
C GLU A 167 5.56 2.22 -16.55
N ARG A 168 5.66 0.90 -16.36
CA ARG A 168 4.56 -0.01 -16.63
C ARG A 168 3.43 0.12 -15.61
N GLY A 169 3.75 0.13 -14.32
CA GLY A 169 2.77 0.31 -13.25
C GLY A 169 2.06 1.66 -13.36
N ARG A 170 2.83 2.74 -13.60
CA ARG A 170 2.29 4.07 -13.85
C ARG A 170 1.34 4.09 -15.04
N ALA A 171 1.75 3.57 -16.20
CA ALA A 171 0.91 3.58 -17.40
C ALA A 171 -0.42 2.84 -17.20
N VAL A 172 -0.39 1.70 -16.50
CA VAL A 172 -1.61 0.93 -16.20
C VAL A 172 -2.51 1.66 -15.22
N LEU A 173 -1.96 2.31 -14.20
CA LEU A 173 -2.75 3.14 -13.28
C LEU A 173 -3.32 4.38 -13.97
N THR A 174 -2.55 5.08 -14.79
CA THR A 174 -3.04 6.25 -15.55
C THR A 174 -4.21 5.89 -16.47
N ALA A 175 -4.27 4.66 -16.98
CA ALA A 175 -5.39 4.20 -17.80
C ALA A 175 -6.63 3.80 -17.00
N ALA A 176 -6.51 3.62 -15.68
CA ALA A 176 -7.54 3.03 -14.83
C ALA A 176 -7.92 3.91 -13.61
N ALA A 177 -7.23 5.02 -13.35
CA ALA A 177 -7.43 5.87 -12.18
C ALA A 177 -7.59 7.34 -12.60
N ASP A 178 -8.39 8.09 -11.85
CA ASP A 178 -8.49 9.55 -11.98
C ASP A 178 -7.16 10.24 -11.61
N ILE A 179 -6.46 9.72 -10.59
CA ILE A 179 -5.22 10.28 -10.05
C ILE A 179 -4.24 9.16 -9.72
N VAL A 180 -2.98 9.34 -10.12
CA VAL A 180 -1.84 8.54 -9.66
C VAL A 180 -0.92 9.38 -8.77
N SER A 181 -0.68 8.91 -7.55
CA SER A 181 0.08 9.62 -6.51
C SER A 181 1.27 8.81 -6.03
N LEU A 182 2.42 9.46 -5.79
CA LEU A 182 3.51 8.83 -5.03
C LEU A 182 3.14 8.72 -3.56
N ALA A 183 3.21 7.52 -2.99
CA ALA A 183 2.94 7.27 -1.58
C ALA A 183 4.13 7.64 -0.69
N HIS A 184 3.83 8.16 0.51
CA HIS A 184 4.72 8.35 1.67
C HIS A 184 6.21 8.56 1.35
N PRO A 185 6.57 9.57 0.53
CA PRO A 185 7.89 9.67 -0.10
C PRO A 185 9.05 9.78 0.90
N LEU A 186 8.78 10.24 2.13
CA LEU A 186 9.80 10.38 3.17
C LEU A 186 10.03 9.08 3.98
N ARG A 187 9.33 7.97 3.66
CA ARG A 187 9.65 6.64 4.20
C ARG A 187 10.85 6.01 3.50
N TYR A 188 11.05 6.34 2.22
CA TYR A 188 12.13 5.76 1.44
C TYR A 188 13.50 6.19 1.98
N ARG A 189 14.49 5.30 1.84
CA ARG A 189 15.88 5.55 2.25
C ARG A 189 16.47 6.78 1.56
N ASP A 190 16.05 7.03 0.32
CA ASP A 190 16.44 8.19 -0.49
C ASP A 190 15.17 8.93 -0.96
N PRO A 191 14.63 9.85 -0.12
CA PRO A 191 13.40 10.57 -0.44
C PRO A 191 13.52 11.48 -1.65
N GLU A 192 14.69 12.09 -1.90
CA GLU A 192 14.87 13.00 -3.04
C GLU A 192 14.76 12.25 -4.36
N ARG A 193 15.36 11.05 -4.43
CA ARG A 193 15.24 10.18 -5.58
C ARG A 193 13.81 9.70 -5.81
N ALA A 194 13.11 9.29 -4.76
CA ALA A 194 11.70 8.93 -4.86
C ALA A 194 10.84 10.12 -5.33
N LEU A 195 11.05 11.32 -4.76
CA LEU A 195 10.35 12.54 -5.17
C LEU A 195 10.64 12.96 -6.62
N GLY A 196 11.80 12.59 -7.17
CA GLY A 196 12.10 12.81 -8.59
C GLY A 196 11.14 12.08 -9.53
N LEU A 197 10.65 10.91 -9.12
CA LEU A 197 9.65 10.13 -9.86
C LEU A 197 8.28 10.82 -9.92
N ALA A 198 7.97 11.65 -8.93
CA ALA A 198 6.71 12.37 -8.89
C ALA A 198 6.53 13.36 -10.05
N SER A 199 7.60 13.71 -10.77
CA SER A 199 7.51 14.52 -11.99
C SER A 199 6.73 13.88 -13.14
N GLU A 200 6.48 12.57 -13.07
CA GLU A 200 5.66 11.82 -14.04
C GLU A 200 4.26 11.47 -13.51
N LEU A 201 3.89 11.92 -12.32
CA LEU A 201 2.65 11.58 -11.63
C LEU A 201 1.74 12.80 -11.49
N ASP A 202 0.49 12.57 -11.12
CA ASP A 202 -0.49 13.65 -10.91
C ASP A 202 -0.38 14.26 -9.50
N ALA A 203 0.12 13.47 -8.55
CA ALA A 203 0.08 13.81 -7.14
C ALA A 203 1.24 13.23 -6.32
N VAL A 204 1.40 13.76 -5.11
CA VAL A 204 2.29 13.20 -4.09
C VAL A 204 1.67 13.29 -2.71
N GLU A 205 1.86 12.24 -1.91
CA GLU A 205 1.34 12.18 -0.55
C GLU A 205 2.11 13.13 0.36
N ARG A 206 1.39 14.16 0.84
CA ARG A 206 1.94 15.18 1.73
C ARG A 206 1.51 14.99 3.17
N TRP A 207 0.28 14.55 3.44
CA TRP A 207 -0.16 14.31 4.82
C TRP A 207 -0.03 12.83 5.14
N TYR A 208 1.05 12.49 5.85
CA TYR A 208 1.34 11.14 6.33
C TYR A 208 1.90 11.20 7.76
N PRO A 209 1.54 10.26 8.66
CA PRO A 209 2.01 10.22 10.04
C PRO A 209 3.36 9.49 10.16
N TYR A 210 4.46 10.20 9.91
CA TYR A 210 5.80 9.63 10.11
C TYR A 210 6.13 9.46 11.61
N ASP A 211 6.69 8.31 11.98
CA ASP A 211 7.14 8.01 13.36
C ASP A 211 8.45 8.72 13.76
N ARG A 212 8.96 9.58 12.88
CA ARG A 212 10.19 10.36 13.04
C ARG A 212 9.98 11.77 12.54
N ASP A 213 10.83 12.70 12.99
CA ASP A 213 10.86 14.03 12.41
C ASP A 213 11.35 13.97 10.95
N VAL A 214 10.65 14.65 10.07
CA VAL A 214 10.90 14.64 8.62
C VAL A 214 10.77 16.04 8.04
N ASP A 215 11.64 16.39 7.09
CA ASP A 215 11.55 17.67 6.39
C ASP A 215 10.45 17.63 5.31
N ARG A 216 9.23 18.02 5.70
CA ARG A 216 8.09 18.11 4.79
C ARG A 216 8.26 19.15 3.68
N ARG A 217 9.22 20.07 3.81
CA ARG A 217 9.52 21.07 2.76
C ARG A 217 10.05 20.40 1.50
N LEU A 218 10.62 19.20 1.59
CA LEU A 218 10.99 18.41 0.41
C LEU A 218 9.77 18.14 -0.47
N VAL A 219 8.70 17.64 0.14
CA VAL A 219 7.43 17.36 -0.56
C VAL A 219 6.80 18.65 -1.09
N GLU A 220 6.76 19.71 -0.27
CA GLU A 220 6.18 21.00 -0.67
C GLU A 220 6.92 21.62 -1.87
N ARG A 221 8.26 21.57 -1.88
CA ARG A 221 9.04 22.02 -3.04
C ARG A 221 8.79 21.17 -4.29
N THR A 222 8.59 19.86 -4.13
CA THR A 222 8.29 18.96 -5.25
C THR A 222 6.90 19.25 -5.83
N ILE A 223 5.90 19.47 -4.97
CA ILE A 223 4.55 19.92 -5.35
C ILE A 223 4.64 21.19 -6.19
N ASP A 224 5.30 22.23 -5.69
CA ASP A 224 5.43 23.51 -6.40
C ASP A 224 6.23 23.38 -7.71
N ARG A 225 7.25 22.52 -7.73
CA ARG A 225 8.13 22.35 -8.89
C ARG A 225 7.44 21.66 -10.06
N TYR A 226 6.60 20.67 -9.79
CA TYR A 226 5.97 19.83 -10.80
C TYR A 226 4.45 20.07 -10.93
N ASP A 227 3.91 21.07 -10.22
CA ASP A 227 2.49 21.42 -10.20
C ASP A 227 1.58 20.25 -9.80
N LEU A 228 1.99 19.53 -8.75
CA LEU A 228 1.32 18.30 -8.32
C LEU A 228 0.12 18.58 -7.42
N LEU A 229 -0.87 17.69 -7.46
CA LEU A 229 -1.87 17.61 -6.40
C LEU A 229 -1.24 17.09 -5.10
N ALA A 230 -1.76 17.57 -3.97
CA ALA A 230 -1.36 17.10 -2.66
C ALA A 230 -2.40 16.10 -2.12
N THR A 231 -1.97 14.86 -1.89
CA THR A 231 -2.79 13.80 -1.29
C THR A 231 -2.32 13.51 0.14
N GLY A 232 -2.99 12.58 0.82
CA GLY A 232 -2.72 12.30 2.22
C GLY A 232 -3.68 11.30 2.83
N GLY A 233 -3.11 10.42 3.63
CA GLY A 233 -3.86 9.49 4.45
C GLY A 233 -3.01 8.95 5.58
N THR A 234 -3.60 8.04 6.33
CA THR A 234 -2.97 7.48 7.52
C THR A 234 -2.04 6.31 7.24
N ASP A 235 -2.16 5.68 6.08
CA ASP A 235 -1.61 4.34 5.81
C ASP A 235 -2.11 3.36 6.88
N ALA A 236 -3.38 3.48 7.24
CA ALA A 236 -3.96 2.74 8.35
C ALA A 236 -4.13 1.27 8.00
N HIS A 237 -3.54 0.42 8.83
CA HIS A 237 -3.73 -1.03 8.81
C HIS A 237 -4.70 -1.52 9.90
N GLY A 238 -5.43 -0.59 10.54
CA GLY A 238 -6.38 -0.89 11.61
C GLY A 238 -7.48 0.14 11.73
N ASP A 239 -8.09 0.26 12.91
CA ASP A 239 -9.27 1.10 13.12
C ASP A 239 -8.98 2.59 13.37
N ARG A 240 -7.71 2.98 13.36
CA ARG A 240 -7.27 4.35 13.65
C ARG A 240 -7.16 5.19 12.37
N LEU A 241 -8.30 5.62 11.85
CA LEU A 241 -8.37 6.52 10.68
C LEU A 241 -8.27 8.00 11.07
N GLY A 242 -7.97 8.86 10.10
CA GLY A 242 -8.04 10.32 10.25
C GLY A 242 -6.98 10.95 11.14
N VAL A 243 -5.86 10.25 11.39
CA VAL A 243 -4.67 10.85 12.04
C VAL A 243 -3.97 11.83 11.09
N ALA A 244 -3.96 11.51 9.81
CA ALA A 244 -3.49 12.34 8.71
C ALA A 244 -4.54 12.28 7.59
N GLY A 245 -4.52 13.27 6.70
CA GLY A 245 -5.52 13.39 5.65
C GLY A 245 -5.76 14.83 5.24
N LEU A 246 -6.76 15.03 4.40
CA LEU A 246 -7.07 16.30 3.74
C LEU A 246 -8.18 17.03 4.47
N SER A 247 -8.14 18.37 4.46
CA SER A 247 -9.33 19.19 4.69
C SER A 247 -10.34 19.02 3.56
N LYS A 248 -11.58 19.47 3.78
CA LYS A 248 -12.61 19.42 2.73
C LYS A 248 -12.18 20.19 1.47
N SER A 249 -11.66 21.41 1.62
CA SER A 249 -11.18 22.20 0.48
C SER A 249 -9.98 21.59 -0.22
N GLN A 250 -9.14 20.82 0.48
CA GLN A 250 -8.04 20.08 -0.16
C GLN A 250 -8.57 18.89 -0.96
N TYR A 251 -9.53 18.14 -0.39
CA TYR A 251 -10.17 17.02 -1.07
C TYR A 251 -10.95 17.47 -2.32
N ASP A 252 -11.72 18.55 -2.22
CA ASP A 252 -12.53 19.06 -3.34
C ASP A 252 -11.67 19.46 -4.55
N ARG A 253 -10.39 19.82 -4.36
CA ARG A 253 -9.44 20.12 -5.45
C ARG A 253 -8.91 18.90 -6.19
N LEU A 254 -9.14 17.69 -5.67
CA LEU A 254 -8.76 16.46 -6.38
C LEU A 254 -9.75 16.14 -7.51
N GLU A 255 -10.94 16.75 -7.53
CA GLU A 255 -11.93 16.60 -8.60
C GLU A 255 -12.28 15.15 -8.98
N LEU A 256 -12.12 14.19 -8.04
CA LEU A 256 -12.46 12.78 -8.24
C LEU A 256 -13.91 12.61 -8.72
N THR A 257 -14.10 11.78 -9.73
CA THR A 257 -15.38 11.65 -10.45
C THR A 257 -16.19 10.43 -9.97
N ASP A 258 -17.44 10.31 -10.42
CA ASP A 258 -18.38 9.24 -10.02
C ASP A 258 -18.61 8.15 -11.09
N HIS A 259 -17.95 8.25 -12.26
CA HIS A 259 -18.32 7.66 -13.56
C HIS A 259 -19.54 6.70 -13.59
#